data_AF-A0A434EP85-F1
#
_entry.id   AF-A0A434EP85-F1
#
_cell.length_a   1.000
_cell.length_b   1.000
_cell.length_c   1.000
_cell.angle_alpha   90.00
_cell.angle_beta   90.00
_cell.angle_gamma   90.00
#
_symmetry.space_group_name_H-M   'P 1'
#
loop_
_entity.id
_entity.type
_entity.pdbx_description
1 polymer ?
#
loop_
_entity_poly.entity_id
_entity_poly.type
_entity_poly.pdbx_seq_one_letter_code
_entity_poly.pdbx_strand_id
1 'polypeptide(L)' 'LKDQNVVARFAELGTKPSSDADATPAALKAKLESEIARWKPIIEAAGQYAD' A
#
# COMPACT_ATOMS: atom_id res chain seq x y z
N LEU A 1 -14.37 0.68 1.62
CA LEU A 1 -14.33 1.52 2.86
C LEU A 1 -15.30 2.70 2.71
N LYS A 2 -16.61 2.45 2.91
CA LYS A 2 -17.68 3.40 2.52
C LYS A 2 -18.30 4.16 3.68
N ASP A 3 -17.92 3.82 4.90
CA ASP A 3 -18.39 4.51 6.09
C ASP A 3 -17.95 5.98 6.06
N GLN A 4 -18.90 6.90 6.21
CA GLN A 4 -18.64 8.34 6.08
C GLN A 4 -17.73 8.87 7.18
N ASN A 5 -17.82 8.33 8.40
CA ASN A 5 -16.95 8.73 9.49
C ASN A 5 -15.50 8.28 9.20
N VAL A 6 -15.31 7.06 8.68
CA VAL A 6 -13.97 6.58 8.27
C VAL A 6 -13.36 7.47 7.18
N VAL A 7 -14.14 7.86 6.17
CA VAL A 7 -13.67 8.77 5.11
C VAL A 7 -13.26 10.13 5.68
N ALA A 8 -14.06 10.69 6.59
CA ALA A 8 -13.77 11.98 7.22
C ALA A 8 -12.47 11.94 8.05
N ARG A 9 -12.24 10.88 8.84
CA ARG A 9 -11.02 10.74 9.66
C ARG A 9 -9.76 10.58 8.80
N PHE A 10 -9.84 9.85 7.68
CA PHE A 10 -8.71 9.76 6.74
C PHE A 10 -8.41 11.12 6.09
N ALA A 11 -9.45 11.88 5.73
CA ALA A 11 -9.29 13.22 5.14
C ALA A 11 -8.65 14.22 6.10
N GLU A 12 -9.00 14.18 7.40
CA GLU A 12 -8.36 14.99 8.45
C GLU A 12 -6.85 14.68 8.58
N LEU A 13 -6.44 13.44 8.28
CA LEU A 13 -5.04 13.02 8.25
C LEU A 13 -4.35 13.26 6.89
N GLY A 14 -5.03 13.91 5.93
CA GLY A 14 -4.48 14.20 4.61
C GLY A 14 -4.35 12.97 3.69
N THR A 15 -5.10 11.91 3.96
CA THR A 15 -5.05 10.65 3.19
C THR A 15 -6.45 10.23 2.72
N LYS A 16 -6.50 9.15 1.94
CA LYS A 16 -7.74 8.53 1.46
C LYS A 16 -7.74 7.04 1.82
N PRO A 17 -8.90 6.46 2.17
CA PRO A 17 -9.01 5.01 2.30
C PRO A 17 -8.66 4.32 0.98
N SER A 18 -8.15 3.08 1.06
CA SER A 18 -7.98 2.22 -0.12
C SER A 18 -9.30 2.08 -0.89
N SER A 19 -9.22 2.01 -2.22
CA SER A 19 -10.39 1.82 -3.06
C SER A 19 -11.05 0.45 -2.81
N ASP A 20 -12.30 0.26 -3.25
CA ASP A 20 -12.96 -1.04 -3.15
C ASP A 20 -12.24 -2.13 -3.96
N ALA A 21 -11.61 -1.76 -5.09
CA ALA A 21 -10.80 -2.68 -5.89
C ALA A 21 -9.55 -3.15 -5.13
N ASP A 22 -8.93 -2.25 -4.39
CA ASP A 22 -7.73 -2.53 -3.60
C ASP A 22 -8.04 -3.26 -2.28
N ALA A 23 -9.28 -3.16 -1.79
CA ALA A 23 -9.73 -3.75 -0.52
C ALA A 23 -10.06 -5.25 -0.65
N THR A 24 -9.24 -6.00 -1.39
CA THR A 24 -9.35 -7.45 -1.55
C THR A 24 -8.02 -8.14 -1.23
N PRO A 25 -8.03 -9.40 -0.76
CA PRO A 25 -6.79 -10.15 -0.51
C PRO A 25 -5.91 -10.27 -1.75
N ALA A 26 -6.50 -10.45 -2.94
CA ALA A 26 -5.78 -10.58 -4.19
C ALA A 26 -5.08 -9.27 -4.59
N ALA A 27 -5.77 -8.13 -4.49
CA ALA A 27 -5.18 -6.83 -4.78
C ALA A 27 -4.05 -6.47 -3.80
N LEU A 28 -4.23 -6.80 -2.51
CA LEU A 28 -3.17 -6.62 -1.50
C LEU A 28 -1.93 -7.45 -1.83
N LYS A 29 -2.10 -8.73 -2.19
CA LYS A 29 -1.00 -9.61 -2.58
C LYS A 29 -0.25 -9.06 -3.79
N ALA A 30 -0.98 -8.67 -4.85
CA ALA A 30 -0.37 -8.11 -6.05
C ALA A 30 0.39 -6.81 -5.76
N LYS A 31 -0.17 -5.92 -4.93
CA LYS A 31 0.53 -4.71 -4.50
C LYS A 31 1.80 -5.03 -3.74
N LEU A 32 1.75 -5.96 -2.77
CA LEU A 32 2.93 -6.37 -1.99
C LEU A 32 4.05 -6.91 -2.90
N GLU A 33 3.72 -7.83 -3.81
CA GLU A 33 4.68 -8.40 -4.75
C GLU A 33 5.29 -7.31 -5.67
N SER A 34 4.47 -6.34 -6.10
CA SER A 34 4.95 -5.21 -6.92
C SER A 34 5.89 -4.27 -6.17
N GLU A 35 5.64 -3.99 -4.90
CA GLU A 35 6.49 -3.14 -4.07
C GLU A 35 7.81 -3.85 -3.74
N ILE A 36 7.78 -5.17 -3.46
CA ILE A 36 9.00 -5.97 -3.30
C ILE A 36 9.85 -5.89 -4.57
N ALA A 37 9.25 -6.16 -5.74
CA ALA A 37 9.97 -6.14 -7.02
C ALA A 37 10.56 -4.75 -7.32
N ARG A 38 9.86 -3.68 -6.93
CA ARG A 38 10.29 -2.29 -7.11
C ARG A 38 11.46 -1.92 -6.20
N TRP A 39 11.38 -2.26 -4.92
CA TRP A 39 12.31 -1.75 -3.92
C TRP A 39 13.52 -2.64 -3.68
N LYS A 40 13.39 -3.96 -3.84
CA LYS A 40 14.50 -4.91 -3.67
C LYS A 40 15.78 -4.50 -4.40
N PRO A 41 15.79 -4.23 -5.73
CA PRO A 41 17.03 -3.88 -6.42
C PRO A 41 17.62 -2.54 -5.95
N ILE A 42 16.79 -1.58 -5.51
CA ILE A 42 17.24 -0.29 -4.99
C ILE A 42 17.96 -0.47 -3.64
N ILE A 43 17.38 -1.30 -2.77
CA ILE A 43 17.93 -1.58 -1.44
C ILE A 43 19.22 -2.40 -1.54
N GLU A 44 19.23 -3.44 -2.40
CA GLU A 44 20.44 -4.24 -2.67
C GLU A 44 21.56 -3.39 -3.29
N ALA A 45 21.24 -2.46 -4.20
CA ALA A 45 22.23 -1.53 -4.76
C ALA A 45 22.80 -0.55 -3.73
N ALA A 46 22.06 -0.27 -2.65
CA ALA A 46 22.54 0.52 -1.51
C ALA A 46 23.40 -0.32 -0.52
N GLY A 47 23.67 -1.60 -0.82
CA GLY A 47 24.42 -2.50 0.05
C GLY A 47 23.65 -3.00 1.27
N GLN A 48 22.32 -2.83 1.27
CA GLN A 48 21.43 -3.26 2.34
C GLN A 48 20.57 -4.46 1.87
N TYR A 49 19.95 -5.17 2.81
CA TYR A 49 19.14 -6.35 2.52
C TYR A 49 17.63 -6.08 2.67
N ALA A 50 16.82 -6.73 1.83
CA ALA A 50 15.36 -6.58 1.78
C ALA A 50 14.67 -7.92 1.45
N ASP A 51 14.66 -8.82 2.43
CA ASP A 51 13.92 -10.09 2.44
C ASP A 51 12.59 -10.03 3.21
#